data_AF-A0A849C246-F1
#
_entry.id   AF-A0A849C246-F1
#
_cell.length_a   1.000
_cell.length_b   1.000
_cell.length_c   1.000
_cell.angle_alpha   90.00
_cell.angle_beta   90.00
_cell.angle_gamma   90.00
#
_symmetry.space_group_name_H-M   'P 1'
#
loop_
_entity.id
_entity.type
_entity.pdbx_description
1 polymer ?
#
loop_
_entity_poly.entity_id
_entity_poly.type
_entity_poly.pdbx_seq_one_letter_code
_entity_poly.pdbx_strand_id
1 'polypeptide(L)'
;MAIFDALAANVVANVEIVAAVADSTPESDPEPPDKFWHEHTRILLTEVRPDTDADLLATLLLNTLSGSPVLRLIRDGHGTRYIDSVRTLITSVISAGAASTHPSAAS
;
A
#
# COMPACT_ATOMS: atom_id res chain seq x y z
N MET A 1 -9.77 4.71 0.05
CA MET A 1 -9.38 4.97 1.46
C MET A 1 -9.83 3.85 2.38
N ALA A 2 -11.13 3.60 2.53
CA ALA A 2 -11.65 2.54 3.42
C ALA A 2 -11.04 1.14 3.18
N ILE A 3 -10.75 0.76 1.93
CA ILE A 3 -10.12 -0.54 1.61
C ILE A 3 -8.72 -0.67 2.21
N PHE A 4 -7.90 0.38 2.15
CA PHE A 4 -6.53 0.35 2.66
C PHE A 4 -6.48 0.50 4.18
N ASP A 5 -7.42 1.25 4.75
CA ASP A 5 -7.64 1.26 6.20
C ASP A 5 -8.03 -0.13 6.71
N ALA A 6 -8.95 -0.80 6.00
CA ALA A 6 -9.34 -2.17 6.31
C ALA A 6 -8.20 -3.17 6.13
N LEU A 7 -7.37 -3.01 5.08
CA LEU A 7 -6.19 -3.83 4.86
C LEU A 7 -5.14 -3.63 5.96
N ALA A 8 -4.84 -2.38 6.33
CA ALA A 8 -3.91 -2.09 7.43
C ALA A 8 -4.42 -2.63 8.77
N ALA A 9 -5.72 -2.46 9.04
CA ALA A 9 -6.35 -3.05 10.23
C ALA A 9 -6.32 -4.58 10.20
N ASN A 10 -6.51 -5.20 9.03
CA ASN A 10 -6.41 -6.65 8.86
C ASN A 10 -5.00 -7.17 9.17
N VAL A 11 -3.96 -6.49 8.67
CA VAL A 11 -2.56 -6.82 8.97
C VAL A 11 -2.28 -6.73 10.46
N VAL A 12 -2.76 -5.69 11.14
CA VAL A 12 -2.59 -5.55 12.60
C VAL A 12 -3.33 -6.66 13.36
N ALA A 13 -4.57 -6.97 12.98
CA ALA A 13 -5.38 -7.99 13.64
C ALA A 13 -4.85 -9.41 13.42
N ASN A 14 -4.14 -9.65 12.32
CA ASN A 14 -3.69 -10.98 11.90
C ASN A 14 -2.17 -11.05 11.70
N VAL A 15 -1.39 -10.24 12.43
CA VAL A 15 0.06 -10.04 12.20
C VAL A 15 0.86 -11.35 12.18
N GLU A 16 0.48 -12.33 13.00
CA GLU A 16 1.16 -13.64 13.04
C GLU A 16 0.87 -14.49 11.81
N ILE A 17 -0.36 -14.42 11.26
CA ILE A 17 -0.72 -15.12 10.02
C ILE A 17 0.03 -14.48 8.85
N VAL A 18 0.05 -13.14 8.79
CA VAL A 18 0.74 -12.39 7.73
C VAL A 18 2.25 -12.69 7.75
N ALA A 19 2.86 -12.76 8.93
CA ALA A 19 4.26 -13.13 9.07
C ALA A 19 4.53 -14.57 8.62
N ALA A 20 3.70 -15.52 9.04
CA ALA A 20 3.86 -16.92 8.63
C ALA A 20 3.71 -17.10 7.12
N VAL A 21 2.80 -16.38 6.47
CA VAL A 21 2.65 -16.38 5.01
C VAL A 21 3.89 -15.80 4.35
N ALA A 22 4.37 -14.63 4.80
CA ALA A 22 5.56 -13.98 4.25
C ALA A 22 6.81 -14.88 4.36
N ASP A 23 6.97 -15.61 5.47
CA ASP A 23 8.09 -16.54 5.67
C ASP A 23 7.94 -17.85 4.86
N SER A 24 6.71 -18.20 4.46
CA SER A 24 6.40 -19.41 3.68
C SER A 24 6.46 -19.19 2.16
N THR A 25 6.40 -17.94 1.70
CA THR A 25 6.51 -17.60 0.29
C THR A 25 7.97 -17.73 -0.15
N PRO A 26 8.29 -18.62 -1.11
CA PRO A 26 9.66 -18.77 -1.59
C PRO A 26 10.13 -17.47 -2.25
N GLU A 27 11.37 -17.05 -1.96
CA GLU A 27 12.00 -15.82 -2.46
C GLU A 27 12.06 -15.75 -4.01
N SER A 28 11.89 -16.91 -4.66
CA SER A 28 11.85 -17.08 -6.11
C SER A 28 10.46 -16.96 -6.72
N ASP A 29 9.39 -16.73 -5.95
CA ASP A 29 8.05 -16.51 -6.50
C ASP A 29 7.93 -15.05 -6.97
N PRO A 30 7.96 -14.79 -8.29
CA PRO A 30 7.95 -13.42 -8.80
C PRO A 30 6.56 -12.80 -8.74
N GLU A 31 5.54 -13.57 -8.35
CA GLU A 31 4.17 -13.07 -8.29
C GLU A 31 3.94 -12.24 -7.02
N PRO A 32 3.39 -11.03 -7.15
CA PRO A 32 3.13 -10.17 -6.01
C PRO A 32 2.22 -10.88 -5.01
N PRO A 33 2.35 -10.56 -3.70
CA PRO A 33 1.54 -11.16 -2.64
C PRO A 33 0.05 -11.11 -3.03
N ASP A 34 -0.51 -12.29 -3.32
CA ASP A 34 -1.85 -12.52 -3.88
C ASP A 34 -2.20 -11.61 -5.08
N LYS A 35 -2.13 -12.17 -6.31
CA LYS A 35 -2.58 -11.53 -7.58
C LYS A 35 -3.88 -10.73 -7.46
N PHE A 36 -4.81 -11.21 -6.62
CA PHE A 36 -6.06 -10.53 -6.34
C PHE A 36 -5.86 -9.14 -5.74
N TRP A 37 -5.05 -9.00 -4.70
CA TRP A 37 -4.81 -7.72 -4.03
C TRP A 37 -4.03 -6.76 -4.90
N HIS A 38 -3.10 -7.28 -5.69
CA HIS A 38 -2.36 -6.50 -6.67
C HIS A 38 -3.29 -5.90 -7.73
N GLU A 39 -4.09 -6.73 -8.41
CA GLU A 39 -4.99 -6.26 -9.45
C GLU A 39 -6.05 -5.28 -8.90
N HIS A 40 -6.60 -5.58 -7.71
CA HIS A 40 -7.55 -4.68 -7.06
C HIS A 40 -6.94 -3.30 -6.77
N THR A 41 -5.71 -3.27 -6.24
CA THR A 41 -4.99 -2.03 -5.94
C THR A 41 -4.66 -1.26 -7.23
N ARG A 42 -4.22 -1.97 -8.28
CA ARG A 42 -3.90 -1.38 -9.59
C ARG A 42 -5.11 -0.70 -10.23
N ILE A 43 -6.28 -1.34 -10.20
CA ILE A 43 -7.53 -0.77 -10.73
C ILE A 43 -7.87 0.53 -10.00
N LEU A 44 -7.87 0.53 -8.66
CA LEU A 44 -8.17 1.73 -7.87
C LEU A 44 -7.19 2.87 -8.13
N LEU A 45 -5.89 2.56 -8.25
CA LEU A 45 -4.87 3.56 -8.56
C LEU A 45 -5.05 4.13 -9.97
N THR A 46 -5.42 3.30 -10.95
CA THR A 46 -5.69 3.76 -12.32
C THR A 46 -6.88 4.72 -12.37
N GLU A 47 -7.92 4.47 -11.57
CA GLU A 47 -9.10 5.33 -11.49
C GLU A 47 -8.79 6.69 -10.85
N VAL A 48 -7.97 6.71 -9.79
CA VAL A 48 -7.74 7.92 -8.97
C VAL A 48 -6.51 8.72 -9.45
N ARG A 49 -5.50 8.05 -10.00
CA ARG A 49 -4.24 8.62 -10.48
C ARG A 49 -3.86 8.03 -11.86
N PRO A 50 -4.66 8.30 -12.90
CA PRO A 50 -4.39 7.79 -14.25
C PRO A 50 -3.07 8.30 -14.85
N ASP A 51 -2.45 9.31 -14.24
CA ASP A 51 -1.17 9.91 -14.60
C ASP A 51 0.05 9.14 -14.06
N THR A 52 -0.15 8.04 -13.34
CA THR A 52 0.91 7.28 -12.67
C THR A 52 1.05 5.85 -13.19
N ASP A 53 2.22 5.25 -12.97
CA ASP A 53 2.43 3.82 -13.17
C ASP A 53 1.73 3.03 -12.05
N ALA A 54 0.43 2.79 -12.24
CA ALA A 54 -0.43 2.14 -11.27
C ALA A 54 0.00 0.70 -10.93
N ASP A 55 0.65 0.01 -11.86
CA ASP A 55 1.12 -1.37 -11.69
C ASP A 55 2.31 -1.42 -10.72
N LEU A 56 3.34 -0.62 -11.00
CA LEU A 56 4.50 -0.53 -10.13
C LEU A 56 4.14 0.05 -8.75
N LEU A 57 3.25 1.03 -8.70
CA LEU A 57 2.77 1.59 -7.43
C LEU A 57 1.98 0.57 -6.60
N ALA A 58 1.16 -0.27 -7.21
CA ALA A 58 0.46 -1.35 -6.51
C ALA A 58 1.46 -2.32 -5.86
N THR A 59 2.49 -2.73 -6.61
CA THR A 59 3.57 -3.60 -6.11
C THR A 59 4.30 -2.97 -4.92
N LEU A 60 4.71 -1.70 -5.04
CA LEU A 60 5.45 -1.00 -3.99
C LEU A 60 4.61 -0.81 -2.72
N LEU A 61 3.33 -0.43 -2.87
CA LEU A 61 2.43 -0.28 -1.73
C LEU A 61 2.22 -1.60 -1.00
N LEU A 62 1.92 -2.69 -1.72
CA LEU A 62 1.69 -4.00 -1.09
C LEU A 62 2.93 -4.51 -0.35
N ASN A 63 4.12 -4.40 -0.94
CA ASN A 63 5.37 -4.78 -0.28
C ASN A 63 5.67 -3.94 0.97
N THR A 64 5.24 -2.67 1.00
CA THR A 64 5.41 -1.81 2.18
C THR A 64 4.53 -2.26 3.35
N LEU A 65 3.39 -2.88 3.08
CA LEU A 65 2.43 -3.29 4.11
C LEU A 65 2.77 -4.65 4.76
N SER A 66 3.49 -5.51 4.04
CA SER A 66 3.79 -6.88 4.47
C SER A 66 5.26 -7.13 4.84
N GLY A 67 6.14 -6.13 4.69
CA GLY A 67 7.57 -6.29 4.96
C GLY A 67 7.90 -6.62 6.43
N SER A 68 8.90 -7.49 6.67
CA SER A 68 9.29 -7.93 8.02
C SER A 68 9.57 -6.81 9.04
N PRO A 69 10.16 -5.64 8.69
CA PRO A 69 10.32 -4.53 9.62
C PRO A 69 8.99 -3.96 10.15
N VAL A 70 7.98 -3.91 9.29
CA VAL A 70 6.62 -3.43 9.65
C VAL A 70 5.93 -4.43 10.56
N LEU A 71 6.06 -5.73 10.28
CA LEU A 71 5.49 -6.77 11.13
C LEU A 71 6.09 -6.77 12.54
N ARG A 72 7.41 -6.51 12.68
CA ARG A 72 8.04 -6.32 14.00
C ARG A 72 7.48 -5.10 14.73
N LEU A 73 7.36 -3.96 14.05
CA LEU A 73 6.79 -2.74 14.61
C LEU A 73 5.37 -2.98 15.18
N ILE A 74 4.54 -3.74 14.45
CA ILE A 74 3.18 -4.09 14.89
C ILE A 74 3.22 -4.98 16.13
N ARG A 75 4.10 -6.00 16.16
CA ARG A 75 4.30 -6.88 17.34
C ARG A 75 4.76 -6.13 18.58
N ASP A 76 5.52 -5.05 18.42
CA ASP A 76 5.96 -4.16 19.51
C ASP A 76 4.84 -3.22 20.01
N GLY A 77 3.59 -3.42 19.55
CA GLY A 77 2.42 -2.68 20.03
C GLY A 77 2.12 -1.39 19.28
N HIS A 78 2.81 -1.11 18.17
CA HIS A 78 2.62 0.12 17.40
C HIS A 78 1.60 -0.01 16.26
N GLY A 79 0.63 -0.93 16.36
CA GLY A 79 -0.37 -1.17 15.31
C GLY A 79 -1.20 0.06 14.92
N THR A 80 -1.65 0.88 15.88
CA THR A 80 -2.38 2.13 15.58
C THR A 80 -1.51 3.12 14.81
N ARG A 81 -0.25 3.30 15.24
CA ARG A 81 0.71 4.17 14.55
C ARG A 81 0.96 3.70 13.12
N TYR A 82 1.03 2.39 12.90
CA TYR A 82 1.15 1.80 11.57
C TYR A 82 -0.06 2.15 10.68
N ILE A 83 -1.29 1.91 11.17
CA ILE A 83 -2.53 2.22 10.42
C ILE A 83 -2.57 3.70 10.01
N ASP A 84 -2.25 4.62 10.93
CA ASP A 84 -2.27 6.06 10.63
C ASP A 84 -1.18 6.46 9.63
N SER A 85 -0.01 5.81 9.69
CA SER A 85 1.08 6.04 8.74
C SER A 85 0.72 5.54 7.34
N VAL A 86 0.06 4.38 7.23
CA VAL A 86 -0.43 3.84 5.96
C VAL A 86 -1.48 4.78 5.35
N ARG A 87 -2.44 5.24 6.15
CA ARG A 87 -3.44 6.22 5.69
C ARG A 87 -2.78 7.49 5.15
N THR A 88 -1.79 8.00 5.85
CA THR A 88 -1.04 9.20 5.45
C THR A 88 -0.31 8.98 4.12
N LEU A 89 0.43 7.87 3.99
CA LEU A 89 1.15 7.52 2.78
C LEU A 89 0.21 7.44 1.57
N ILE A 90 -0.89 6.70 1.70
CA ILE A 90 -1.83 6.49 0.60
C ILE A 90 -2.52 7.80 0.23
N THR A 91 -2.85 8.62 1.22
CA THR A 91 -3.42 9.95 0.97
C THR A 91 -2.45 10.81 0.17
N SER A 92 -1.17 10.81 0.54
CA SER A 92 -0.13 11.53 -0.21
C SER A 92 -0.02 11.02 -1.66
N VAL A 93 -0.02 9.70 -1.85
CA VAL A 93 0.08 9.07 -3.18
C VAL A 93 -1.10 9.46 -4.06
N ILE A 94 -2.33 9.50 -3.53
CA ILE A 94 -3.49 9.84 -4.36
C ILE A 94 -3.71 11.35 -4.50
N SER A 95 -3.24 12.18 -3.57
CA SER A 95 -3.44 13.64 -3.61
C SER A 95 -2.37 14.38 -4.42
N ALA A 96 -1.20 13.78 -4.67
CA ALA A 96 -0.08 14.45 -5.35
C ALA A 96 -0.36 14.85 -6.82
N GLY A 97 -1.41 14.34 -7.46
CA GLY A 97 -1.81 14.72 -8.83
C GLY A 97 -2.67 16.00 -8.92
N ALA A 98 -3.30 16.45 -7.82
CA ALA A 98 -4.19 17.60 -7.83
C ALA A 98 -3.45 18.97 -7.94
N ALA A 99 -2.13 18.99 -7.67
CA ALA A 99 -1.34 20.22 -7.60
C ALA A 99 -0.74 20.69 -8.94
N SER A 100 -0.90 19.93 -10.03
CA SER A 100 -0.33 20.27 -11.35
C SER A 100 -1.30 21.09 -12.22
N THR A 101 -1.89 22.15 -11.67
CA THR A 101 -2.43 23.25 -12.48
C THR A 101 -1.54 24.47 -12.28
N HIS A 102 -0.39 24.46 -12.96
CA HIS A 102 0.37 25.68 -13.14
C HIS A 102 -0.42 26.56 -14.13
N PRO A 103 -0.91 27.75 -13.73
CA PRO A 103 -1.50 28.67 -14.70
C PRO A 103 -0.39 29.06 -15.67
N SER A 104 -0.57 28.70 -16.94
CA SER A 104 0.21 29.24 -18.05
C SER A 104 -0.06 30.75 -18.10
N ALA A 105 0.80 31.52 -17.45
CA ALA A 105 0.87 32.96 -17.65
C ALA A 105 1.60 33.19 -18.97
N ALA A 106 0.84 33.10 -20.06
CA ALA A 106 1.18 33.78 -21.29
C ALA A 106 0.88 35.28 -21.13
N SER A 107 1.91 36.11 -21.22
CA SER A 107 1.96 37.36 -22.02
C SER A 107 3.30 38.06 -21.79
#